data_AF-A0A924PDV7-F1
#
_entry.id   AF-A0A924PDV7-F1
#
_cell.length_a   1.000
_cell.length_b   1.000
_cell.length_c   1.000
_cell.angle_alpha   90.00
_cell.angle_beta   90.00
_cell.angle_gamma   90.00
#
_symmetry.space_group_name_H-M   'P 1'
#
loop_
_entity.id
_entity.type
_entity.pdbx_description
1 polymer ?
#
loop_
_entity_poly.entity_id
_entity_poly.type
_entity_poly.pdbx_seq_one_letter_code
_entity_poly.pdbx_strand_id
1 'polypeptide(L)'
;MGHFSWNWFARSLVLGAVLGLIAGVLSALISKSVQKPRKEASWNGKSRGGIFGNWILKCIMRYGGLNPTYFVLHFVAPCFYFFAPKARRASDEYWRILKPEASWLERQSLIVTHFLKFARTLADWIYRSFHPTAQFTFNSTGKKNILQGQTDLE
;
A
#
# COMPACT_ATOMS: atom_id res chain seq x y z
N MET A 1 -57.76 -13.88 50.26
CA MET A 1 -56.54 -13.24 49.71
C MET A 1 -55.59 -14.36 49.30
N GLY A 2 -55.05 -14.37 48.06
CA GLY A 2 -53.77 -15.06 47.85
C GLY A 2 -53.50 -15.96 46.61
N HIS A 3 -54.40 -16.24 45.67
CA HIS A 3 -54.10 -17.18 44.57
C HIS A 3 -54.03 -16.59 43.14
N PHE A 4 -53.95 -15.27 43.00
CA PHE A 4 -53.99 -14.62 41.68
C PHE A 4 -52.62 -14.20 41.11
N SER A 5 -51.54 -14.18 41.89
CA SER A 5 -50.25 -13.58 41.44
C SER A 5 -49.25 -14.55 40.80
N TRP A 6 -49.35 -15.87 41.04
CA TRP A 6 -48.31 -16.82 40.64
C TRP A 6 -48.27 -17.10 39.13
N ASN A 7 -49.43 -17.26 38.50
CA ASN A 7 -49.52 -17.57 37.06
C ASN A 7 -49.07 -16.41 36.17
N TRP A 8 -49.23 -15.17 36.65
CA TRP A 8 -48.80 -13.98 35.93
C TRP A 8 -47.27 -13.84 35.96
N PHE A 9 -46.66 -14.09 37.12
CA PHE A 9 -45.21 -14.08 37.28
C PHE A 9 -44.54 -15.20 36.47
N ALA A 10 -45.09 -16.42 36.52
CA ALA A 10 -44.58 -17.55 35.76
C ALA A 10 -44.64 -17.30 34.24
N ARG A 11 -45.72 -16.67 33.75
CA ARG A 11 -45.87 -16.34 32.33
C ARG A 11 -44.89 -15.26 31.85
N SER A 12 -44.65 -14.22 32.65
CA SER A 12 -43.69 -13.17 32.30
C SER A 12 -42.25 -13.69 32.29
N LEU A 13 -41.91 -14.63 33.19
CA LEU A 13 -40.58 -15.24 33.24
C LEU A 13 -40.30 -16.14 32.03
N VAL A 14 -41.30 -16.93 31.61
CA VAL A 14 -41.22 -17.73 30.39
C VAL A 14 -41.11 -16.84 29.15
N LEU A 15 -41.89 -15.77 29.08
CA LEU A 15 -41.85 -14.83 27.95
C LEU A 15 -40.49 -14.15 27.83
N GLY A 16 -39.91 -13.70 28.95
CA GLY A 16 -38.57 -13.11 28.99
C GLY A 16 -37.47 -14.09 28.55
N ALA A 17 -37.55 -15.34 28.99
CA ALA A 17 -36.59 -16.38 28.57
C ALA A 17 -36.66 -16.66 27.07
N VAL A 18 -37.88 -16.74 26.51
CA VAL A 18 -38.08 -16.95 25.06
C VAL A 18 -37.58 -15.76 24.24
N LEU A 19 -37.89 -14.53 24.67
CA LEU A 19 -37.45 -13.31 23.98
C LEU A 19 -35.91 -13.18 23.98
N GLY A 20 -35.28 -13.49 25.12
CA GLY A 20 -33.82 -13.49 25.25
C GLY A 20 -33.14 -14.52 24.34
N LEU A 21 -33.71 -15.73 24.23
CA LEU A 21 -33.22 -16.75 23.31
C LEU A 21 -33.35 -16.31 21.84
N ILE A 22 -34.49 -15.73 21.45
CA ILE A 22 -34.72 -15.26 20.08
C ILE A 22 -33.75 -14.12 19.74
N ALA A 23 -33.59 -13.14 20.64
CA ALA A 23 -32.66 -12.02 20.45
C ALA A 23 -31.19 -12.50 20.37
N GLY A 24 -30.80 -13.47 21.20
CA GLY A 24 -29.48 -14.07 21.18
C GLY A 24 -29.20 -14.82 19.86
N VAL A 25 -30.18 -15.59 19.37
CA VAL A 25 -30.07 -16.31 18.10
C VAL A 25 -29.98 -15.34 16.92
N LEU A 26 -30.83 -14.31 16.88
CA LEU A 26 -30.77 -13.27 15.85
C LEU A 26 -29.44 -12.52 15.86
N SER A 27 -28.93 -12.16 17.05
CA SER A 27 -27.62 -11.51 17.21
C SER A 27 -26.48 -12.40 16.72
N ALA A 28 -26.51 -13.71 17.04
CA ALA A 28 -25.49 -14.66 16.61
C ALA A 28 -25.51 -14.88 15.08
N LEU A 29 -26.69 -14.88 14.45
CA LEU A 29 -26.82 -15.01 12.99
C LEU A 29 -26.31 -13.75 12.27
N ILE A 30 -26.57 -12.56 12.80
CA ILE A 30 -26.07 -11.31 12.25
C ILE A 30 -24.54 -11.22 12.42
N SER A 31 -24.01 -11.56 13.59
CA SER A 31 -22.56 -11.53 13.85
C SER A 31 -21.76 -12.42 12.89
N LYS A 32 -22.25 -13.63 12.60
CA LYS A 32 -21.63 -14.54 11.62
C LYS A 32 -21.64 -14.01 10.19
N SER A 33 -22.60 -13.16 9.81
CA SER A 33 -22.65 -12.59 8.46
C SER A 33 -21.79 -11.33 8.31
N VAL A 34 -21.58 -10.57 9.39
CA VAL A 34 -20.77 -9.35 9.43
C VAL A 34 -19.26 -9.66 9.50
N GLN A 35 -18.85 -10.76 10.16
CA GLN A 35 -17.44 -11.15 10.31
C GLN A 35 -16.89 -11.96 9.14
N LYS A 36 -17.18 -11.60 7.88
CA LYS A 36 -16.40 -12.15 6.76
C LYS A 36 -15.04 -11.45 6.75
N PRO A 37 -13.92 -12.12 7.13
CA PRO A 37 -12.61 -11.50 7.06
C PRO A 37 -12.36 -11.07 5.61
N ARG A 38 -11.95 -9.81 5.43
CA ARG A 38 -11.56 -9.29 4.12
C ARG A 38 -10.41 -10.17 3.64
N LYS A 39 -10.63 -10.98 2.61
CA LYS A 39 -9.64 -11.91 2.06
C LYS A 39 -8.34 -11.13 1.80
N GLU A 40 -7.34 -11.35 2.63
CA GLU A 40 -6.07 -10.65 2.53
C GLU A 40 -5.44 -11.03 1.19
N ALA A 41 -5.10 -10.02 0.39
CA ALA A 41 -4.45 -10.25 -0.90
C ALA A 41 -3.05 -10.79 -0.62
N SER A 42 -2.87 -12.11 -0.68
CA SER A 42 -1.55 -12.70 -0.55
C SER A 42 -0.66 -12.23 -1.70
N TRP A 43 0.54 -11.75 -1.35
CA TRP A 43 1.52 -11.33 -2.33
C TRP A 43 1.99 -12.54 -3.15
N ASN A 44 1.66 -12.58 -4.43
CA ASN A 44 1.92 -13.72 -5.33
C ASN A 44 3.38 -13.77 -5.86
N GLY A 45 4.29 -12.89 -5.38
CA GLY A 45 5.69 -12.85 -5.86
C GLY A 45 5.88 -12.43 -7.33
N LYS A 46 4.81 -12.33 -8.13
CA LYS A 46 4.89 -12.00 -9.55
C LYS A 46 5.34 -10.57 -9.76
N SER A 47 6.45 -10.40 -10.49
CA SER A 47 6.88 -9.10 -10.98
C SER A 47 5.77 -8.49 -11.84
N ARG A 48 5.32 -7.28 -11.50
CA ARG A 48 4.37 -6.54 -12.33
C ARG A 48 5.07 -6.11 -13.62
N GLY A 49 4.54 -6.53 -14.76
CA GLY A 49 5.06 -6.18 -16.08
C GLY A 49 5.13 -7.38 -17.03
N GLY A 50 5.14 -7.10 -18.34
CA GLY A 50 5.36 -8.14 -19.34
C GLY A 50 6.82 -8.55 -19.43
N ILE A 51 7.06 -9.83 -19.76
CA ILE A 51 8.41 -10.37 -19.99
C ILE A 51 9.16 -9.53 -21.04
N PHE A 52 8.44 -9.14 -22.11
CA PHE A 52 8.97 -8.36 -23.21
C PHE A 52 9.48 -6.97 -22.79
N GLY A 53 8.68 -6.22 -22.02
CA GLY A 53 9.08 -4.88 -21.56
C GLY A 53 10.30 -4.92 -20.64
N ASN A 54 10.35 -5.89 -19.72
CA ASN A 54 11.51 -6.11 -18.87
C ASN A 54 12.73 -6.56 -19.67
N TRP A 55 12.55 -7.36 -20.72
CA TRP A 55 13.64 -7.80 -21.59
C TRP A 55 14.22 -6.63 -22.40
N ILE A 56 13.38 -5.80 -23.03
CA ILE A 56 13.83 -4.59 -23.75
C ILE A 56 14.62 -3.68 -22.82
N LEU A 57 14.09 -3.39 -21.62
CA LEU A 57 14.76 -2.50 -20.68
C LEU A 57 16.14 -3.06 -20.29
N LYS A 58 16.24 -4.36 -20.04
CA LYS A 58 17.51 -5.04 -19.74
C LYS A 58 18.47 -5.01 -20.92
N CYS A 59 18.01 -5.20 -22.16
CA CYS A 59 18.84 -5.08 -23.35
C CYS A 59 19.41 -3.68 -23.51
N ILE A 60 18.56 -2.64 -23.44
CA ILE A 60 19.00 -1.25 -23.57
C ILE A 60 20.02 -0.90 -22.48
N MET A 61 19.77 -1.33 -21.25
CA MET A 61 20.68 -1.06 -20.14
C MET A 61 22.02 -1.81 -20.30
N ARG A 62 22.01 -3.04 -20.83
CA ARG A 62 23.23 -3.83 -21.07
C ARG A 62 24.09 -3.28 -22.20
N TYR A 63 23.49 -2.83 -23.30
CA TYR A 63 24.24 -2.37 -24.48
C TYR A 63 24.50 -0.86 -24.49
N GLY A 64 23.62 -0.06 -23.89
CA GLY A 64 23.69 1.41 -23.93
C GLY A 64 23.96 2.08 -22.57
N GLY A 65 23.93 1.36 -21.46
CA GLY A 65 24.15 1.92 -20.12
C GLY A 65 22.95 2.72 -19.58
N LEU A 66 23.22 3.63 -18.63
CA LEU A 66 22.18 4.37 -17.88
C LEU A 66 21.49 5.47 -18.69
N ASN A 67 22.23 6.23 -19.50
CA ASN A 67 21.70 7.36 -20.26
C ASN A 67 20.53 6.98 -21.21
N PRO A 68 20.65 5.98 -22.10
CA PRO A 68 19.53 5.57 -22.95
C PRO A 68 18.40 4.90 -22.14
N THR A 69 18.72 4.28 -21.00
CA THR A 69 17.72 3.74 -20.08
C THR A 69 16.82 4.86 -19.53
N TYR A 70 17.39 6.00 -19.15
CA TYR A 70 16.62 7.16 -18.68
C TYR A 70 15.75 7.79 -19.77
N PHE A 71 16.21 7.75 -21.03
CA PHE A 71 15.41 8.20 -22.17
C PHE A 71 14.17 7.32 -22.36
N VAL A 72 14.34 5.99 -22.34
CA VAL A 72 13.22 5.04 -22.48
C VAL A 72 12.25 5.14 -21.29
N LEU A 73 12.76 5.39 -20.08
CA LEU A 73 11.93 5.59 -18.89
C LEU A 73 10.96 6.76 -19.02
N HIS A 74 11.35 7.83 -19.71
CA HIS A 74 10.45 8.96 -19.99
C HIS A 74 9.25 8.56 -20.84
N PHE A 75 9.42 7.57 -21.73
CA PHE A 75 8.32 7.04 -22.53
C PHE A 75 7.47 6.02 -21.76
N VAL A 76 8.12 5.16 -20.97
CA VAL A 76 7.44 4.05 -20.26
C VAL A 76 6.61 4.53 -19.07
N ALA A 77 7.08 5.52 -18.31
CA ALA A 77 6.39 5.94 -17.08
C ALA A 77 5.01 6.59 -17.33
N PRO A 78 4.80 7.45 -18.35
CA PRO A 78 3.47 7.91 -18.73
C PRO A 78 2.54 6.76 -19.13
N CYS A 79 3.04 5.77 -19.88
CA CYS A 79 2.24 4.57 -20.19
C CYS A 79 1.79 3.87 -18.89
N PHE A 80 2.68 3.69 -17.92
CA PHE A 80 2.33 3.09 -16.64
C PHE A 80 1.26 3.89 -15.88
N TYR A 81 1.32 5.21 -15.93
CA TYR A 81 0.32 6.09 -15.33
C TYR A 81 -1.09 5.85 -15.91
N PHE A 82 -1.21 5.61 -17.21
CA PHE A 82 -2.50 5.30 -17.85
C PHE A 82 -2.95 3.84 -17.59
N PHE A 83 -2.04 2.87 -17.67
CA PHE A 83 -2.37 1.45 -17.58
C PHE A 83 -2.50 0.92 -16.15
N ALA A 84 -2.07 1.66 -15.12
CA ALA A 84 -2.11 1.23 -13.72
C ALA A 84 -3.04 2.08 -12.83
N PRO A 85 -4.37 2.07 -13.06
CA PRO A 85 -5.31 2.93 -12.33
C PRO A 85 -5.33 2.66 -10.82
N LYS A 86 -5.09 1.40 -10.40
CA LYS A 86 -5.00 1.05 -8.97
C LYS A 86 -3.79 1.71 -8.29
N ALA A 87 -2.64 1.71 -8.96
CA ALA A 87 -1.44 2.36 -8.44
C ALA A 87 -1.60 3.88 -8.43
N ARG A 88 -2.19 4.44 -9.49
CA ARG A 88 -2.52 5.86 -9.57
C ARG A 88 -3.42 6.31 -8.43
N ARG A 89 -4.50 5.58 -8.12
CA ARG A 89 -5.42 5.91 -7.02
C ARG A 89 -4.72 5.91 -5.65
N ALA A 90 -3.86 4.93 -5.38
CA ALA A 90 -3.11 4.88 -4.13
C ALA A 90 -2.13 6.07 -4.01
N SER A 91 -1.43 6.42 -5.09
CA SER A 91 -0.56 7.60 -5.11
C SER A 91 -1.34 8.91 -4.98
N ASP A 92 -2.53 8.99 -5.56
CA ASP A 92 -3.41 10.16 -5.48
C ASP A 92 -3.89 10.39 -4.04
N GLU A 93 -4.30 9.32 -3.35
CA GLU A 93 -4.69 9.36 -1.94
C GLU A 93 -3.52 9.80 -1.04
N TYR A 94 -2.32 9.27 -1.28
CA TYR A 94 -1.11 9.70 -0.58
C TYR A 94 -0.85 11.20 -0.73
N TRP A 95 -0.90 11.72 -1.95
CA TRP A 95 -0.67 13.14 -2.20
C TRP A 95 -1.81 14.03 -1.72
N ARG A 96 -3.04 13.52 -1.64
CA ARG A 96 -4.18 14.23 -1.05
C ARG A 96 -3.99 14.48 0.44
N ILE A 97 -3.40 13.54 1.16
CA ILE A 97 -3.08 13.68 2.58
C ILE A 97 -1.89 14.63 2.77
N LEU A 98 -0.84 14.48 1.97
CA LEU A 98 0.40 15.24 2.15
C LEU A 98 0.30 16.70 1.66
N LYS A 99 -0.50 16.96 0.61
CA LYS A 99 -0.70 18.28 0.00
C LYS A 99 -2.19 18.52 -0.30
N PRO A 100 -3.01 18.85 0.70
CA PRO A 100 -4.44 19.09 0.51
C PRO A 100 -4.71 20.31 -0.40
N GLU A 101 -3.90 21.37 -0.28
CA GLU A 101 -3.99 22.62 -1.04
C GLU A 101 -3.66 22.49 -2.54
N ALA A 102 -3.01 21.39 -2.95
CA ALA A 102 -2.56 21.24 -4.33
C ALA A 102 -3.74 21.10 -5.31
N SER A 103 -3.66 21.78 -6.45
CA SER A 103 -4.64 21.65 -7.53
C SER A 103 -4.63 20.24 -8.14
N TRP A 104 -5.70 19.88 -8.87
CA TRP A 104 -5.79 18.57 -9.51
C TRP A 104 -4.65 18.32 -10.50
N LEU A 105 -4.29 19.32 -11.30
CA LEU A 105 -3.22 19.23 -12.31
C LEU A 105 -1.84 19.06 -11.66
N GLU A 106 -1.56 19.82 -10.61
CA GLU A 106 -0.31 19.68 -9.85
C GLU A 106 -0.21 18.28 -9.26
N ARG A 107 -1.29 17.77 -8.68
CA ARG A 107 -1.33 16.41 -8.12
C ARG A 107 -1.03 15.36 -9.18
N GLN A 108 -1.60 15.46 -10.38
CA GLN A 108 -1.31 14.53 -11.46
C GLN A 108 0.16 14.61 -11.91
N SER A 109 0.73 15.80 -12.01
CA SER A 109 2.15 16.00 -12.32
C SER A 109 3.07 15.39 -11.25
N LEU A 110 2.71 15.54 -9.97
CA LEU A 110 3.44 14.93 -8.85
C LEU A 110 3.38 13.40 -8.91
N ILE A 111 2.23 12.82 -9.25
CA ILE A 111 2.08 11.38 -9.40
C ILE A 111 2.95 10.85 -10.55
N VAL A 112 2.94 11.51 -11.71
CA VAL A 112 3.79 11.12 -12.86
C VAL A 112 5.27 11.24 -12.49
N THR A 113 5.66 12.33 -11.83
CA THR A 113 7.03 12.54 -11.35
C THR A 113 7.45 11.48 -10.33
N HIS A 114 6.54 11.08 -9.44
CA HIS A 114 6.77 10.03 -8.46
C HIS A 114 7.03 8.69 -9.17
N PHE A 115 6.21 8.30 -10.14
CA PHE A 115 6.44 7.08 -10.92
C PHE A 115 7.74 7.13 -11.72
N LEU A 116 8.09 8.28 -12.31
CA LEU A 116 9.36 8.47 -13.02
C LEU A 116 10.56 8.30 -12.10
N LYS A 117 10.55 8.93 -10.91
CA LYS A 117 11.62 8.79 -9.92
C LYS A 117 11.75 7.35 -9.44
N PHE A 118 10.63 6.70 -9.13
CA PHE A 118 10.61 5.30 -8.73
C PHE A 118 11.21 4.38 -9.81
N ALA A 119 10.83 4.58 -11.07
CA ALA A 119 11.39 3.83 -12.18
C ALA A 119 12.91 4.05 -12.33
N ARG A 120 13.38 5.30 -12.16
CA ARG A 120 14.83 5.61 -12.20
C ARG A 120 15.58 4.88 -11.08
N THR A 121 15.06 4.93 -9.85
CA THR A 121 15.65 4.22 -8.72
C THR A 121 15.68 2.71 -8.94
N LEU A 122 14.65 2.12 -9.54
CA LEU A 122 14.65 0.71 -9.93
C LEU A 122 15.74 0.43 -10.98
N ALA A 123 15.85 1.28 -12.02
CA ALA A 123 16.89 1.14 -13.02
C ALA A 123 18.29 1.22 -12.39
N ASP A 124 18.53 2.16 -11.49
CA ASP A 124 19.80 2.32 -10.78
C ASP A 124 20.12 1.10 -9.91
N TRP A 125 19.12 0.54 -9.22
CA TRP A 125 19.27 -0.67 -8.41
C TRP A 125 19.62 -1.90 -9.27
N ILE A 126 18.93 -2.07 -10.41
CA ILE A 126 19.23 -3.15 -11.35
C ILE A 126 20.63 -2.94 -11.95
N TYR A 127 20.98 -1.72 -12.34
CA TYR A 127 22.30 -1.39 -12.88
C TYR A 127 23.42 -1.71 -11.88
N ARG A 128 23.26 -1.29 -10.62
CA ARG A 128 24.18 -1.62 -9.52
C ARG A 128 24.33 -3.12 -9.30
N SER A 129 23.26 -3.88 -9.50
CA SER A 129 23.29 -5.34 -9.37
C SER A 129 24.14 -6.02 -10.43
N PHE A 130 24.31 -5.39 -11.62
CA PHE A 130 25.17 -5.89 -12.70
C PHE A 130 26.58 -5.28 -12.69
N HIS A 131 26.75 -4.09 -12.12
CA HIS A 131 28.01 -3.35 -12.09
C HIS A 131 28.41 -2.99 -10.65
N PRO A 132 29.24 -3.82 -9.97
CA PRO A 132 29.65 -3.60 -8.57
C PRO A 132 30.52 -2.36 -8.35
N THR A 133 31.15 -1.84 -9.40
CA THR A 133 32.14 -0.76 -9.32
C THR A 133 31.47 0.61 -9.31
N ALA A 134 31.78 1.39 -8.26
CA ALA A 134 31.16 2.64 -7.88
C ALA A 134 31.14 3.72 -8.98
N GLN A 135 29.99 3.90 -9.65
CA GLN A 135 29.69 5.13 -10.42
C GLN A 135 28.83 6.12 -9.63
N PHE A 136 28.37 5.73 -8.44
CA PHE A 136 27.54 6.57 -7.57
C PHE A 136 28.37 7.12 -6.42
N THR A 137 28.51 8.45 -6.37
CA THR A 137 29.13 9.16 -5.26
C THR A 137 28.12 9.35 -4.15
N PHE A 138 28.33 8.72 -2.99
CA PHE A 138 27.47 8.89 -1.83
C PHE A 138 28.03 9.96 -0.90
N ASN A 139 27.36 11.12 -0.84
CA ASN A 139 27.69 12.17 0.13
C ASN A 139 26.67 12.15 1.27
N SER A 140 27.13 11.79 2.47
CA SER A 140 26.28 11.67 3.66
C SER A 140 26.40 12.92 4.52
N THR A 141 25.44 13.83 4.42
CA THR A 141 25.33 14.99 5.30
C THR A 141 24.85 14.52 6.69
N GLY A 142 25.64 14.75 7.74
CA GLY A 142 25.26 14.42 9.13
C GLY A 142 26.04 13.30 9.82
N LYS A 143 27.05 12.69 9.18
CA LYS A 143 27.92 11.68 9.84
C LYS A 143 28.56 12.19 11.13
N LYS A 144 28.88 13.50 11.18
CA LYS A 144 29.48 14.16 12.34
C LYS A 144 28.60 14.05 13.60
N ASN A 145 27.28 14.11 13.46
CA ASN A 145 26.36 14.04 14.61
C ASN A 145 26.27 12.63 15.20
N ILE A 146 26.45 11.61 14.36
CA ILE A 146 26.42 10.20 14.80
C ILE A 146 27.70 9.86 15.56
N LEU A 147 28.84 10.38 15.08
CA LEU A 147 30.12 10.19 15.75
C LEU A 147 30.14 10.92 17.10
N GLN A 148 29.57 12.12 17.17
CA GLN A 148 29.50 12.90 18.41
C GLN A 148 28.63 12.22 19.48
N GLY A 149 27.46 11.68 19.10
CA GLY A 149 26.61 10.92 20.02
C GLY A 149 27.22 9.58 20.50
N GLN A 150 28.26 9.06 19.85
CA GLN A 150 29.02 7.91 20.36
C GLN A 150 30.08 8.32 21.39
N THR A 151 30.73 9.47 21.19
CA THR A 151 31.72 10.01 22.14
C THR A 151 31.10 10.51 23.44
N ASP A 152 29.85 10.96 23.42
CA ASP A 152 29.12 11.44 24.60
C ASP A 152 28.60 10.30 25.52
N LEU A 153 28.75 9.04 25.12
CA LEU A 153 28.35 7.84 25.87
C LEU A 153 29.54 7.10 26.52
N GLU A 154 30.77 7.56 26.31
CA GLU A 154 32.00 7.10 26.98
C GLU A 154 32.42 8.06 28.10
#